data_AF-A0A5Y6TAP9-F1
#
_entry.id   AF-A0A5Y6TAP9-F1
#
_cell.length_a   1.000
_cell.length_b   1.000
_cell.length_c   1.000
_cell.angle_alpha   90.00
_cell.angle_beta   90.00
_cell.angle_gamma   90.00
#
_symmetry.space_group_name_H-M   'P 1'
#
loop_
_entity.id
_entity.type
_entity.pdbx_description
1 polymer ?
#
loop_
_entity_poly.entity_id
_entity_poly.type
_entity_poly.pdbx_seq_one_letter_code
_entity_poly.pdbx_strand_id
1 'polypeptide(L)' 'MGLMMTFTPTQKELFNKNIEALSNLFLKESLKEIKSSKFELILGKDNLDINLKDTSDNTFLYENVIDELN' A
#
# COMPACT_ATOMS: atom_id res chain seq x y z
N MET A 1 8.22 13.05 7.44
CA MET A 1 7.28 12.56 8.47
C MET A 1 6.17 11.81 7.75
N GLY A 2 5.79 10.60 8.19
CA GLY A 2 4.78 9.80 7.50
C GLY A 2 3.40 10.45 7.58
N LEU A 3 2.57 10.26 6.55
CA LEU A 3 1.18 10.68 6.57
C LEU A 3 0.35 9.66 7.36
N MET A 4 -0.65 10.14 8.09
CA MET A 4 -1.63 9.25 8.71
C MET A 4 -2.43 8.59 7.59
N MET A 5 -2.47 7.26 7.56
CA MET A 5 -3.15 6.54 6.50
C MET A 5 -4.67 6.69 6.66
N THR A 6 -5.32 7.28 5.66
CA THR A 6 -6.78 7.39 5.60
C THR A 6 -7.32 6.49 4.50
N PHE A 7 -7.78 5.30 4.86
CA PHE A 7 -8.36 4.36 3.90
C PHE A 7 -9.82 4.69 3.58
N THR A 8 -10.19 4.58 2.30
CA THR A 8 -11.59 4.52 1.87
C THR A 8 -12.27 3.27 2.46
N PRO A 9 -13.61 3.23 2.56
CA PRO A 9 -14.31 2.03 3.04
C PRO A 9 -13.91 0.76 2.29
N THR A 10 -13.80 0.83 0.95
CA THR A 10 -13.36 -0.30 0.11
C THR A 10 -11.93 -0.73 0.42
N GLN A 11 -11.01 0.21 0.63
CA GLN A 11 -9.63 -0.12 1.02
C GLN A 11 -9.57 -0.79 2.40
N LYS A 12 -10.41 -0.38 3.35
CA LYS A 12 -10.51 -1.05 4.68
C LYS A 12 -11.02 -2.47 4.56
N GLU A 13 -12.03 -2.70 3.73
CA GLU A 13 -12.58 -4.04 3.50
C GLU A 13 -11.53 -4.97 2.88
N LEU A 14 -10.82 -4.49 1.84
CA LEU A 14 -9.74 -5.24 1.20
C LEU A 14 -8.59 -5.52 2.17
N PHE A 15 -8.20 -4.54 2.98
CA PHE A 15 -7.18 -4.72 4.00
C PHE A 15 -7.56 -5.83 4.98
N ASN A 16 -8.79 -5.81 5.52
CA ASN A 16 -9.26 -6.83 6.45
C ASN A 16 -9.30 -8.23 5.80
N LYS A 17 -9.79 -8.35 4.55
CA LYS A 17 -9.77 -9.61 3.81
C LYS A 17 -8.34 -10.15 3.63
N ASN A 18 -7.39 -9.28 3.29
CA ASN A 18 -5.99 -9.66 3.12
C ASN A 18 -5.38 -10.10 4.46
N ILE A 19 -5.64 -9.36 5.54
CA ILE A 19 -5.21 -9.70 6.91
C ILE A 19 -5.79 -11.05 7.33
N GLU A 20 -7.05 -11.33 7.01
CA GLU A 20 -7.69 -12.61 7.30
C GLU A 20 -7.08 -13.78 6.53
N ALA A 21 -6.64 -13.56 5.29
CA ALA A 21 -6.00 -14.58 4.46
C ALA A 21 -4.60 -14.99 4.93
N LEU A 22 -3.94 -14.18 5.77
CA LEU A 22 -2.61 -14.51 6.30
C LEU A 22 -2.68 -15.59 7.38
N SER A 23 -1.90 -16.67 7.20
CA SER A 23 -1.75 -17.73 8.21
C SER A 23 -0.76 -17.37 9.33
N ASN A 24 0.13 -16.40 9.11
CA ASN A 24 1.15 -15.99 10.09
C ASN A 24 0.55 -14.99 11.09
N LEU A 25 0.35 -15.44 12.34
CA LEU A 25 -0.26 -14.65 13.40
C LEU A 25 0.57 -13.41 13.78
N PHE A 26 1.89 -13.54 13.91
CA PHE A 26 2.75 -12.42 14.29
C PHE A 26 2.73 -11.32 13.22
N LEU A 27 2.83 -11.72 11.95
CA LEU A 27 2.72 -10.79 10.82
C LEU A 27 1.36 -10.07 10.82
N LYS A 28 0.28 -10.81 11.09
CA LYS A 28 -1.08 -10.28 11.13
C LYS A 28 -1.23 -9.16 12.16
N GLU A 29 -0.70 -9.35 13.36
CA GLU A 29 -0.75 -8.33 14.41
C GLU A 29 0.16 -7.14 14.09
N SER A 30 1.39 -7.38 13.61
CA SER A 30 2.29 -6.29 13.21
C SER A 30 1.70 -5.39 12.12
N LEU A 31 1.01 -5.96 11.13
CA LEU A 31 0.39 -5.18 10.06
C LEU A 31 -0.79 -4.32 10.53
N LYS A 32 -1.55 -4.77 11.53
CA LYS A 32 -2.68 -4.00 12.11
C LYS A 32 -2.20 -2.77 12.89
N GLU A 33 -0.98 -2.79 13.42
CA GLU A 33 -0.42 -1.70 14.21
C GLU A 33 0.12 -0.53 13.35
N ILE A 34 0.23 -0.71 12.04
CA ILE A 34 0.71 0.33 11.12
C ILE A 34 -0.34 1.43 11.00
N LYS A 35 -0.03 2.62 11.55
CA LYS A 35 -0.91 3.80 11.55
C LYS A 35 -0.51 4.87 10.54
N SER A 36 0.75 4.87 10.14
CA SER A 36 1.31 5.83 9.21
C SER A 36 2.31 5.15 8.29
N SER A 37 2.47 5.74 7.11
CA SER A 37 3.44 5.31 6.13
C SER A 37 4.09 6.54 5.51
N LYS A 38 5.33 6.40 5.06
CA LYS A 38 5.95 7.37 4.15
C LYS A 38 5.56 7.11 2.69
N PHE A 39 4.75 6.10 2.42
CA PHE A 39 4.31 5.76 1.07
C PHE A 39 2.82 6.07 0.89
N GLU A 40 2.50 6.64 -0.26
CA GLU A 40 1.14 6.83 -0.78
C GLU A 40 0.88 5.80 -1.90
N LEU A 41 -0.30 5.16 -1.87
CA LEU A 41 -0.73 4.25 -2.94
C LEU A 41 -1.23 5.06 -4.14
N ILE A 42 -0.62 4.83 -5.30
CA ILE A 42 -1.01 5.45 -6.56
C ILE A 42 -1.63 4.36 -7.43
N LEU A 43 -2.87 4.59 -7.86
CA LEU A 43 -3.60 3.72 -8.78
C LEU A 43 -3.69 4.42 -10.13
N GLY A 44 -3.36 3.69 -11.19
CA GLY A 44 -3.51 4.12 -12.57
C GLY A 44 -4.95 4.04 -13.05
N LYS A 45 -5.13 3.93 -14.36
CA LYS A 45 -6.46 3.82 -14.96
C LYS A 45 -7.07 2.44 -14.68
N ASP A 46 -6.24 1.40 -14.75
CA ASP A 46 -6.64 0.06 -14.36
C ASP A 46 -6.28 -0.18 -12.89
N ASN A 47 -7.09 -0.97 -12.16
CA ASN A 47 -6.85 -1.21 -10.73
C ASN A 47 -5.59 -2.06 -10.48
N LEU A 48 -5.05 -2.69 -11.54
CA LEU A 48 -3.79 -3.42 -11.53
C LEU A 48 -2.58 -2.52 -11.80
N ASP A 49 -2.79 -1.29 -12.28
CA ASP A 49 -1.73 -0.30 -12.49
C ASP A 49 -1.36 0.33 -11.12
N ILE A 50 -0.65 -0.42 -10.29
CA ILE A 50 -0.30 0.00 -8.93
C ILE A 50 1.12 0.59 -8.87
N ASN A 51 1.30 1.66 -8.10
CA ASN A 51 2.62 2.18 -7.74
C ASN A 51 2.59 2.74 -6.31
N LEU A 52 3.76 2.94 -5.72
CA LEU A 52 3.92 3.57 -4.41
C LEU A 52 4.77 4.82 -4.57
N LYS A 53 4.29 5.94 -4.03
CA LYS A 53 5.04 7.19 -4.02
C LYS A 53 5.61 7.44 -2.63
N ASP A 54 6.93 7.60 -2.50
CA ASP A 54 7.54 8.05 -1.26
C ASP A 54 7.20 9.53 -1.03
N THR A 55 6.47 9.82 0.04
CA THR A 55 6.00 11.16 0.39
C THR A 55 7.11 12.03 0.97
N SER A 56 8.28 11.47 1.27
CA SER A 56 9.41 12.23 1.82
C SER A 56 10.22 12.96 0.75
N ASP A 57 10.36 12.37 -0.43
CA ASP A 57 11.12 12.94 -1.56
C ASP A 57 10.33 12.99 -2.87
N ASN A 58 9.06 12.55 -2.87
CA ASN A 58 8.16 12.48 -4.03
C ASN A 58 8.59 11.50 -5.13
N THR A 59 9.52 10.59 -4.86
CA THR A 59 9.92 9.54 -5.80
C THR A 59 8.85 8.44 -5.89
N PHE A 60 8.77 7.78 -7.03
CA PHE A 60 7.94 6.59 -7.21
C PHE A 60 8.80 5.33 -7.01
N LEU A 61 8.18 4.25 -6.56
CA LEU A 61 8.84 2.95 -6.45
C LEU A 61 9.29 2.43 -7.83
N TYR A 62 8.44 2.65 -8.84
CA TYR A 62 8.74 2.37 -10.24
C TYR A 62 8.67 3.68 -11.02
N GLU A 63 9.73 4.02 -11.75
CA GLU A 63 9.74 5.17 -12.67
C GLU A 63 9.01 4.83 -13.97
N ASN A 64 9.22 3.61 -14.47
CA ASN A 64 8.46 3.03 -15.57
C ASN A 64 8.04 1.59 -15.24
N VAL A 65 6.79 1.46 -14.79
CA VAL A 65 6.18 0.17 -14.41
C VAL A 65 6.30 -0.88 -15.52
N ILE A 66 6.22 -0.47 -16.80
CA ILE A 66 6.30 -1.40 -17.94
C ILE A 66 7.73 -1.91 -18.13
N ASP A 67 8.74 -1.06 -17.97
CA ASP A 67 10.13 -1.45 -18.21
C ASP A 67 10.71 -2.26 -17.04
N GLU A 68 10.24 -2.01 -15.81
CA GLU A 68 10.82 -2.55 -14.58
C GLU A 68 10.20 -3.87 -14.11
N LEU A 69 8.99 -4.23 -14.58
CA LEU A 69 8.28 -5.46 -14.20
C LEU A 69 8.30 -6.55 -15.29
N ASN A 70 9.00 -6.33 -16.41
CA ASN A 70 9.23 -7.31 -17.48
C ASN A 70 10.48 -8.17 -17.23
#